data_AF-A0A0A1FB76-F1
#
_entry.id   AF-A0A0A1FB76-F1
#
_cell.length_a   1.000
_cell.length_b   1.000
_cell.length_c   1.000
_cell.angle_alpha   90.00
_cell.angle_beta   90.00
_cell.angle_gamma   90.00
#
_symmetry.space_group_name_H-M   'P 1'
#
loop_
_entity.id
_entity.type
_entity.pdbx_description
1 polymer ?
#
loop_
_entity_poly.entity_id
_entity_poly.type
_entity_poly.pdbx_seq_one_letter_code
_entity_poly.pdbx_strand_id
1 'polypeptide(L)' 'MKKHGLSMLQIAVEAGRTVNTVRRHLALEEVPKYERNVKGACKLDTHRDYLRKRQAAARPKWIPVTVLYREIVAR' A
#
# COMPACT_ATOMS: atom_id res chain seq x y z
N MET A 1 8.62 -8.54 -32.28
CA MET A 1 7.27 -8.83 -31.75
C MET A 1 7.43 -9.74 -30.53
N LYS A 2 7.31 -9.21 -29.30
CA LYS A 2 7.56 -10.00 -28.10
C LYS A 2 6.29 -10.80 -27.72
N LYS A 3 6.31 -12.09 -28.08
CA LYS A 3 5.70 -13.27 -27.42
C LYS A 3 4.19 -13.59 -27.50
N HIS A 4 3.26 -12.74 -27.93
CA HIS A 4 1.81 -13.09 -27.88
C HIS A 4 1.12 -13.41 -29.21
N GLY A 5 1.76 -13.26 -30.38
CA GLY A 5 1.14 -13.54 -31.69
C GLY A 5 -0.02 -12.59 -32.09
N LEU A 6 -0.51 -11.75 -31.18
CA LEU A 6 -1.58 -10.78 -31.38
C LEU A 6 -1.06 -9.39 -31.80
N SER A 7 -1.86 -8.66 -32.57
CA SER A 7 -1.58 -7.25 -32.88
C SER A 7 -1.85 -6.36 -31.66
N MET A 8 -1.15 -5.21 -31.57
CA MET A 8 -1.37 -4.26 -30.48
C MET A 8 -2.80 -3.73 -30.43
N LEU A 9 -3.47 -3.62 -31.58
CA LEU A 9 -4.89 -3.23 -31.68
C LEU A 9 -5.81 -4.28 -31.06
N GLN A 10 -5.60 -5.56 -31.37
CA GLN A 10 -6.38 -6.65 -30.77
C GLN A 10 -6.21 -6.68 -29.24
N ILE A 11 -4.98 -6.56 -28.75
CA ILE A 11 -4.70 -6.49 -27.31
C ILE A 11 -5.39 -5.28 -26.67
N ALA A 12 -5.39 -4.13 -27.36
CA ALA A 12 -6.04 -2.90 -26.89
C ALA A 12 -7.56 -3.06 -26.76
N VAL A 13 -8.21 -3.67 -27.76
CA VAL A 13 -9.65 -3.95 -27.76
C VAL A 13 -10.02 -4.92 -26.64
N GLU A 14 -9.28 -6.02 -26.51
CA GLU A 14 -9.55 -7.05 -25.50
C GLU A 14 -9.32 -6.54 -24.07
N ALA A 15 -8.25 -5.75 -23.85
CA ALA A 15 -7.95 -5.16 -22.54
C ALA A 15 -8.79 -3.92 -22.21
N GLY A 16 -9.56 -3.37 -23.16
CA GLY A 16 -10.26 -2.09 -23.00
C GLY A 16 -9.29 -0.95 -22.67
N ARG A 17 -8.14 -0.89 -23.35
CA ARG A 17 -7.08 0.12 -23.17
C ARG A 17 -6.67 0.68 -24.52
N THR A 18 -6.04 1.86 -24.53
CA THR A 18 -5.54 2.44 -25.79
C THR A 18 -4.31 1.69 -26.31
N VAL A 19 -4.07 1.75 -27.63
CA VAL A 19 -2.88 1.18 -28.26
C VAL A 19 -1.59 1.74 -27.66
N ASN A 20 -1.58 3.02 -27.26
CA ASN A 20 -0.43 3.65 -26.61
C ASN A 20 -0.17 3.08 -25.21
N THR A 21 -1.23 2.75 -24.46
CA THR A 21 -1.11 2.08 -23.16
C THR A 21 -0.52 0.69 -23.32
N VAL A 22 -1.00 -0.08 -24.31
CA VAL A 22 -0.46 -1.41 -24.62
C VAL A 22 0.99 -1.33 -25.07
N ARG A 23 1.32 -0.40 -25.98
CA ARG A 23 2.69 -0.15 -26.45
C ARG A 23 3.61 0.20 -25.27
N ARG A 24 3.20 1.13 -24.40
CA ARG A 24 3.95 1.50 -23.20
C ARG A 24 4.16 0.29 -22.30
N HIS A 25 3.11 -0.48 -22.03
CA HIS A 25 3.18 -1.62 -21.11
C HIS A 25 4.06 -2.76 -21.65
N LEU A 26 3.99 -3.06 -22.94
CA LEU A 26 4.86 -4.05 -23.59
C LEU A 26 6.32 -3.61 -23.71
N ALA A 27 6.59 -2.31 -23.65
CA ALA A 27 7.95 -1.76 -23.64
C ALA A 27 8.59 -1.77 -22.26
N LEU A 28 7.80 -1.84 -21.18
CA LEU A 28 8.32 -1.96 -19.82
C LEU A 28 8.88 -3.37 -19.60
N GLU A 29 10.12 -3.47 -19.12
CA GLU A 29 10.76 -4.75 -18.79
C GLU A 29 10.24 -5.31 -17.46
N GLU A 30 9.74 -4.43 -16.59
CA GLU A 30 9.14 -4.77 -15.30
C GLU A 30 7.72 -4.18 -15.18
N VAL A 31 6.85 -4.90 -14.46
CA VAL A 31 5.50 -4.43 -14.18
C VAL A 31 5.59 -3.24 -13.22
N PRO A 32 5.10 -2.05 -13.59
CA PRO A 32 5.18 -0.88 -12.73
C PRO A 32 4.38 -1.12 -11.46
N LYS A 33 5.07 -1.19 -10.32
CA LYS A 33 4.46 -1.35 -9.01
C LYS A 33 4.05 0.02 -8.48
N TYR A 34 2.84 0.12 -7.93
CA TYR A 34 2.43 1.35 -7.25
C TYR A 34 3.30 1.55 -6.00
N GLU A 35 4.12 2.59 -6.02
CA GLU A 35 4.87 3.05 -4.87
C GLU A 35 4.27 4.37 -4.38
N ARG A 36 3.86 4.38 -3.11
CA ARG A 36 3.43 5.61 -2.46
C ARG A 36 4.68 6.39 -2.04
N ASN A 37 5.04 7.41 -2.82
CA ASN A 37 6.22 8.26 -2.59
C ASN A 37 6.20 9.02 -1.25
N VAL A 38 5.03 9.28 -0.68
CA VAL A 38 4.89 9.99 0.60
C VAL A 38 4.06 9.16 1.57
N LYS A 39 4.72 8.62 2.60
CA LYS A 39 4.02 8.09 3.78
C LYS A 39 3.55 9.29 4.60
N GLY A 40 2.33 9.74 4.36
CA GLY A 40 1.71 10.80 5.16
C GLY A 40 1.66 10.42 6.63
N ALA A 41 1.63 11.43 7.51
CA ALA A 41 1.49 11.21 8.95
C ALA A 41 0.22 10.39 9.23
N CYS A 42 0.39 9.30 9.97
CA CYS A 42 -0.69 8.46 10.45
C CYS A 42 -1.30 9.08 11.71
N LYS A 43 -2.60 8.86 11.92
CA LYS A 43 -3.35 9.33 13.11
C LYS A 43 -2.69 8.94 14.45
N LEU A 44 -1.93 7.86 14.47
CA LEU A 44 -1.26 7.33 15.66
C LEU A 44 0.17 7.83 15.84
N ASP A 45 0.71 8.62 14.92
CA ASP A 45 2.12 9.04 15.00
C ASP A 45 2.39 9.87 16.26
N THR A 46 1.46 10.73 16.66
CA THR A 46 1.54 11.50 17.91
C THR A 46 1.56 10.63 19.18
N HIS A 47 1.01 9.42 19.13
CA HIS A 47 0.88 8.52 20.29
C HIS A 47 1.86 7.32 20.23
N ARG A 48 2.70 7.24 19.20
CA ARG A 48 3.53 6.06 18.90
C ARG A 48 4.47 5.68 20.03
N ASP A 49 5.15 6.67 20.62
CA ASP A 49 6.11 6.44 21.70
C ASP A 49 5.42 6.01 23.00
N TYR A 50 4.26 6.61 23.30
CA TYR A 50 3.43 6.23 24.43
C TYR A 50 2.98 4.77 24.30
N LEU A 51 2.39 4.40 23.16
CA LEU A 51 1.91 3.04 22.92
C LEU A 51 3.02 1.99 23.03
N ARG A 52 4.22 2.28 22.51
CA ARG A 52 5.38 1.39 22.62
C ARG A 52 5.82 1.16 24.06
N LYS A 53 5.96 2.24 24.84
CA LYS A 53 6.31 2.16 26.26
C LYS A 53 5.24 1.40 27.06
N ARG A 54 3.97 1.69 26.78
CA ARG A 54 2.83 1.06 27.43
C ARG A 54 2.75 -0.45 27.17
N GLN A 55 3.00 -0.87 25.93
CA GLN A 55 3.08 -2.30 25.57
C GLN A 55 4.27 -3.00 26.22
N ALA A 56 5.43 -2.35 26.27
CA ALA A 56 6.62 -2.92 26.92
C ALA A 56 6.39 -3.14 28.42
N ALA A 57 5.78 -2.18 29.11
CA ALA A 57 5.47 -2.26 30.54
C ALA A 57 4.42 -3.32 30.90
N ALA A 58 3.60 -3.75 29.93
CA ALA A 58 2.56 -4.74 30.16
C ALA A 58 3.07 -6.19 30.16
N ARG A 59 4.24 -6.43 29.56
CA ARG A 59 4.74 -7.80 29.34
C ARG A 59 4.90 -8.56 30.66
N PRO A 60 4.51 -9.85 30.71
CA PRO A 60 4.05 -10.70 29.59
C PRO A 60 2.55 -10.57 29.28
N LYS A 61 1.79 -9.81 30.06
CA LYS A 61 0.35 -9.64 29.87
C LYS A 61 0.07 -8.71 28.69
N TRP A 62 -1.03 -8.96 27.98
CA TRP A 62 -1.46 -8.11 26.88
C TRP A 62 -2.51 -7.11 27.34
N ILE A 63 -2.43 -5.88 26.82
CA ILE A 63 -3.43 -4.83 27.04
C ILE A 63 -4.44 -4.86 25.89
N PRO A 64 -5.74 -4.96 26.16
CA PRO A 64 -6.76 -4.83 25.14
C PRO A 64 -6.68 -3.49 24.40
N VAL A 65 -6.92 -3.50 23.09
CA VAL A 65 -6.92 -2.29 22.25
C VAL A 65 -7.93 -1.26 22.74
N THR A 66 -9.06 -1.69 23.30
CA THR A 66 -10.08 -0.81 23.88
C THR A 66 -9.55 0.02 25.05
N VAL A 67 -8.66 -0.54 25.87
CA VAL A 67 -8.01 0.17 26.97
C VAL A 67 -7.01 1.19 26.42
N LEU A 68 -6.16 0.79 25.46
CA LEU A 68 -5.22 1.70 24.81
C LEU A 68 -5.93 2.87 24.11
N TYR A 69 -7.08 2.61 23.49
CA TYR A 69 -7.90 3.65 22.87
C TYR A 69 -8.45 4.63 23.91
N ARG A 70 -9.01 4.13 25.02
CA ARG A 70 -9.47 4.99 26.13
C ARG A 70 -8.33 5.84 26.71
N GLU A 71 -7.15 5.25 26.88
CA GLU A 71 -5.95 5.96 27.33
C GLU A 71 -5.53 7.08 26.35
N ILE A 72 -5.63 6.86 25.04
CA ILE A 72 -5.36 7.88 24.02
C ILE A 72 -6.40 9.00 24.04
N VAL A 73 -7.68 8.67 24.19
CA VAL A 73 -8.79 9.66 24.17
C VAL A 73 -8.81 10.51 25.43
N ALA A 74 -8.43 9.95 26.59
CA ALA A 74 -8.39 10.67 27.86
C ALA A 74 -7.18 11.59 28.04
N ARG A 75 -6.21 11.53 27.12
CA ARG A 75 -4.97 12.31 27.15
C ARG A 75 -5.08 13.53 26.24
#